data_AF-A0A7L2Q7C4-F1
#
_entry.id   AF-A0A7L2Q7C4-F1
#
_cell.length_a   1.000
_cell.length_b   1.000
_cell.length_c   1.000
_cell.angle_alpha   90.00
_cell.angle_beta   90.00
_cell.angle_gamma   90.00
#
_symmetry.space_group_name_H-M   'P 1'
#
loop_
_entity.id
_entity.type
_entity.pdbx_description
1 polymer ?
#
loop_
_entity_poly.entity_id
_entity_poly.type
_entity_poly.pdbx_seq_one_letter_code
_entity_poly.pdbx_strand_id
1 'polypeptide(L)'
;IATVRLSKACLINSRQRGFICASGCSENLKLLQLVVKNAKREHRHLGVVFVDIAKAFDTICHQHVLEGLIQRRVDPHMVQL
;
A
#
# COMPACT_ATOMS: atom_id res chain seq x y z
N ILE A 1 -2.20 4.56 -16.14
CA ILE A 1 -3.33 3.67 -16.49
C ILE A 1 -3.82 2.86 -15.29
N ALA A 2 -2.97 2.07 -14.61
CA ALA A 2 -3.37 1.25 -13.46
C ALA A 2 -3.94 2.06 -12.27
N THR A 3 -3.24 3.13 -11.87
CA THR A 3 -3.66 4.06 -10.81
C THR A 3 -5.09 4.58 -10.94
N VAL A 4 -5.47 5.03 -12.14
CA VAL A 4 -6.77 5.66 -12.41
C VAL A 4 -7.90 4.63 -12.34
N ARG A 5 -7.64 3.39 -12.76
CA ARG A 5 -8.62 2.30 -12.67
C ARG A 5 -8.83 1.88 -11.23
N LEU A 6 -7.74 1.75 -10.47
CA LEU A 6 -7.79 1.36 -9.06
C LEU A 6 -8.58 2.37 -8.22
N SER A 7 -8.35 3.68 -8.42
CA SER A 7 -9.06 4.73 -7.67
C SER A 7 -10.55 4.81 -7.99
N LYS A 8 -10.98 4.35 -9.17
CA LYS A 8 -12.40 4.28 -9.54
C LYS A 8 -13.09 3.03 -9.00
N ALA A 9 -12.35 1.93 -8.86
CA ALA A 9 -12.89 0.64 -8.44
C ALA A 9 -13.05 0.50 -6.93
N CYS A 10 -12.20 1.13 -6.12
CA CYS A 10 -12.29 1.07 -4.67
C CYS A 10 -11.67 2.28 -3.97
N LEU A 11 -12.05 2.46 -2.70
CA LEU A 11 -11.37 3.37 -1.79
C LEU A 11 -9.95 2.88 -1.51
N ILE A 12 -8.96 3.70 -1.88
CA ILE A 12 -7.55 3.41 -1.63
C ILE A 12 -7.19 3.88 -0.22
N ASN A 13 -6.37 3.08 0.48
CA ASN A 13 -5.86 3.47 1.79
C ASN A 13 -5.08 4.79 1.69
N SER A 14 -5.38 5.75 2.56
CA SER A 14 -4.76 7.08 2.57
C SER A 14 -3.25 7.07 2.78
N ARG A 15 -2.68 5.96 3.28
CA ARG A 15 -1.23 5.75 3.45
C ARG A 15 -0.57 5.01 2.29
N GLN A 16 -1.34 4.46 1.34
CA GLN A 16 -0.77 3.84 0.15
C GLN A 16 -0.07 4.91 -0.69
N ARG A 17 1.14 4.61 -1.17
CA ARG A 17 1.89 5.47 -2.11
C ARG A 17 2.24 4.78 -3.42
N GLY A 18 2.17 3.45 -3.45
CA GLY A 18 2.27 2.67 -4.69
C GLY A 18 0.97 2.72 -5.49
N PHE A 19 1.06 2.72 -6.82
CA PHE A 19 -0.09 2.68 -7.73
C PHE A 19 -1.16 3.76 -7.47
N ILE A 20 -0.76 4.92 -6.94
CA ILE A 20 -1.61 6.12 -6.79
C ILE A 20 -1.02 7.31 -7.53
N CYS A 21 -1.83 8.36 -7.75
CA CYS A 21 -1.35 9.60 -8.34
C CYS A 21 -0.79 10.48 -7.22
N ALA A 22 0.48 10.29 -6.90
CA ALA A 22 1.18 11.03 -5.85
C ALA A 22 2.63 11.29 -6.27
N SER A 23 3.37 12.03 -5.45
CA SER A 23 4.81 12.33 -5.59
C SER A 23 5.75 11.11 -5.48
N GLY A 24 5.22 9.89 -5.69
CA GLY A 24 5.94 8.63 -5.68
C GLY A 24 6.51 8.27 -4.30
N CYS A 25 7.68 7.63 -4.30
CA CYS A 25 8.34 7.15 -3.09
C CYS A 25 9.00 8.26 -2.24
N SER A 26 9.11 9.48 -2.77
CA SER A 26 9.79 10.60 -2.12
C SER A 26 9.15 10.96 -0.77
N GLU A 27 7.83 10.89 -0.68
CA GLU A 27 7.08 11.18 0.55
C GLU A 27 7.37 10.13 1.64
N ASN A 28 7.37 8.85 1.30
CA ASN A 28 7.70 7.77 2.23
C ASN A 28 9.13 7.90 2.76
N LEU A 29 10.09 8.23 1.88
CA LEU A 29 11.48 8.44 2.26
C LEU A 29 11.60 9.65 3.21
N LYS A 30 10.92 10.75 2.91
CA LYS A 30 10.94 11.93 3.76
C LYS A 30 10.35 11.66 5.14
N LEU A 31 9.23 10.93 5.20
CA LEU A 31 8.59 10.55 6.46
C LEU A 31 9.52 9.66 7.29
N LEU A 32 10.12 8.63 6.69
CA LEU A 32 11.09 7.77 7.37
C LEU A 32 12.28 8.57 7.92
N GLN A 33 12.84 9.48 7.12
CA GLN A 33 13.93 10.36 7.55
C GLN A 33 13.53 11.22 8.76
N LEU A 34 12.31 11.76 8.77
CA LEU A 34 11.81 12.56 9.88
C LEU A 34 11.65 11.73 11.15
N VAL A 35 11.08 10.52 11.05
CA VAL A 35 10.92 9.61 12.20
C VAL A 35 12.28 9.21 12.78
N VAL A 36 13.26 8.88 11.94
CA VAL A 36 14.63 8.57 12.38
C VAL A 36 15.29 9.77 13.05
N LYS A 37 15.20 10.97 12.46
CA LYS A 37 15.75 12.20 13.05
C LYS A 37 15.12 12.51 14.40
N ASN A 38 13.80 12.32 14.52
CA ASN A 38 13.07 12.54 15.75
C ASN A 38 13.52 11.57 16.86
N ALA A 39 13.61 10.28 16.56
CA ALA A 39 14.09 9.28 17.53
C ALA A 39 15.51 9.59 18.04
N LYS A 40 16.41 10.02 17.13
CA LYS A 40 17.77 10.47 17.49
C LYS A 40 17.75 11.69 18.42
N ARG A 41 16.93 12.70 18.11
CA ARG A 41 16.82 13.93 18.92
C ARG A 41 16.28 13.64 20.32
N GLU A 42 15.28 12.77 20.43
CA GLU A 42 14.65 12.43 21.72
C GLU A 42 15.41 11.33 22.48
N HIS A 43 16.56 10.86 21.99
CA HIS A 43 17.32 9.74 22.57
C HIS A 43 16.48 8.47 22.81
N ARG A 44 15.55 8.16 21.88
CA ARG A 44 14.68 6.97 21.97
C ARG A 44 15.10 5.89 20.96
N HIS A 45 14.88 4.64 21.35
CA HIS A 45 15.03 3.51 20.43
C HIS A 45 13.95 3.53 19.34
N LEU A 46 14.35 3.21 18.11
CA LEU A 46 13.45 3.08 16.96
C LEU A 46 13.80 1.79 16.21
N GLY A 47 12.83 0.88 16.12
CA GLY A 47 12.88 -0.28 15.23
C GLY A 47 12.18 0.02 13.92
N VAL A 48 12.78 -0.37 12.79
CA VAL A 48 12.17 -0.28 11.47
C VAL A 48 12.26 -1.66 10.81
N VAL A 49 11.14 -2.17 10.34
CA VAL A 49 11.05 -3.47 9.65
C VAL A 49 10.61 -3.23 8.22
N PHE A 50 11.39 -3.73 7.26
CA PHE A 50 11.04 -3.75 5.84
C PHE A 50 10.49 -5.14 5.49
N VAL A 51 9.26 -5.17 5.01
CA VAL A 51 8.57 -6.40 4.60
C VAL A 51 8.37 -6.36 3.10
N ASP A 52 8.71 -7.44 2.42
CA ASP A 52 8.53 -7.60 0.97
C ASP A 52 7.88 -8.96 0.66
N ILE A 53 7.05 -9.00 -0.39
CA ILE A 53 6.39 -10.23 -0.86
C ILE A 53 7.01 -10.60 -2.21
N ALA A 54 7.82 -11.65 -2.21
CA ALA A 54 8.47 -12.14 -3.41
C ALA A 54 7.44 -12.58 -4.46
N LYS A 55 7.60 -12.08 -5.70
CA LYS A 55 6.71 -12.40 -6.84
C LYS A 55 5.22 -12.23 -6.49
N ALA A 56 4.85 -11.10 -5.88
CA ALA A 56 3.49 -10.88 -5.36
C ALA A 56 2.37 -11.16 -6.39
N PHE A 57 2.57 -10.85 -7.66
CA PHE A 57 1.56 -11.12 -8.70
C PHE A 57 1.47 -12.60 -9.11
N ASP A 58 2.54 -13.37 -8.91
CA ASP A 58 2.58 -14.79 -9.28
C ASP A 58 2.24 -15.72 -8.10
N THR A 59 2.46 -15.27 -6.87
CA THR A 59 2.42 -16.13 -5.67
C THR A 59 1.23 -15.90 -4.76
N ILE A 60 0.53 -14.76 -4.88
CA ILE A 60 -0.66 -14.51 -4.07
C ILE A 60 -1.80 -15.41 -4.55
N CYS A 61 -2.39 -16.18 -3.62
CA CYS A 61 -3.56 -17.01 -3.89
C CYS A 61 -4.75 -16.14 -4.34
N HIS A 62 -5.41 -16.55 -5.44
CA HIS A 62 -6.57 -15.85 -5.99
C HIS A 62 -7.72 -15.69 -4.98
N GLN A 63 -7.91 -16.66 -4.09
CA GLN A 63 -8.94 -16.55 -3.04
C GLN A 63 -8.70 -15.33 -2.13
N HIS A 64 -7.46 -15.08 -1.71
CA HIS A 64 -7.12 -13.89 -0.91
C HIS A 64 -7.37 -12.58 -1.66
N VAL A 65 -7.17 -12.58 -2.99
CA VAL A 65 -7.48 -11.42 -3.83
C VAL A 65 -8.99 -11.17 -3.83
N LEU A 66 -9.80 -12.20 -4.08
CA LEU A 66 -11.26 -12.11 -4.09
C LEU A 66 -11.81 -11.62 -2.74
N GLU A 67 -11.36 -12.22 -1.63
CA GLU A 67 -11.70 -11.78 -0.28
C GLU A 67 -11.33 -10.30 -0.06
N GLY A 68 -10.14 -9.89 -0.52
CA GLY A 68 -9.68 -8.51 -0.44
C GLY A 68 -10.50 -7.52 -1.28
N LEU A 69 -11.07 -7.96 -2.41
CA LEU A 69 -11.97 -7.16 -3.25
C LEU A 69 -13.35 -6.99 -2.59
N ILE A 70 -13.90 -8.08 -2.03
CA ILE A 70 -15.17 -8.07 -1.28
C ILE A 70 -15.07 -7.13 -0.08
N GLN A 71 -14.00 -7.23 0.71
CA GLN A 71 -13.76 -6.35 1.86
C GLN A 71 -13.66 -4.87 1.48
N ARG A 72 -13.11 -4.58 0.29
CA ARG A 72 -13.00 -3.22 -0.26
C ARG A 72 -14.28 -2.73 -0.94
N ARG A 73 -15.35 -3.54 -0.93
CA ARG A 73 -16.66 -3.23 -1.55
C ARG A 73 -16.53 -2.87 -3.02
N VAL A 74 -15.63 -3.57 -3.72
CA VAL A 74 -15.57 -3.53 -5.19
C VAL A 74 -16.88 -4.10 -5.73
N ASP A 75 -17.37 -3.55 -6.83
CA ASP A 75 -18.64 -3.97 -7.47
C ASP A 75 -18.67 -5.51 -7.67
N PRO A 76 -19.72 -6.22 -7.22
CA PRO A 76 -19.83 -7.66 -7.38
C PRO A 76 -19.67 -8.16 -8.82
N HIS A 77 -20.08 -7.39 -9.82
CA HIS A 77 -19.89 -7.74 -11.23
C HIS A 77 -18.40 -7.87 -11.59
N MET A 78 -17.52 -7.12 -10.92
CA MET A 78 -16.07 -7.19 -11.15
C MET A 78 -15.41 -8.39 -10.43
N VAL A 79 -16.10 -9.01 -9.47
CA VAL A 79 -15.58 -10.09 -8.62
C VAL A 79 -16.02 -11.48 -9.11
N GLN A 80 -17.07 -11.55 -9.93
CA GLN A 80 -17.66 -12.80 -10.45
C GLN A 80 -17.10 -13.27 -11.81
N LEU A 81 -16.08 -12.59 -12.34
CA LEU A 81 -15.33 -13.00 -13.55
C LEU A 81 -14.30 -14.08 -13.20
#